data_AF-A0A946MGT6-F1
#
_entry.id   AF-A0A946MGT6-F1
#
_cell.length_a   1.000
_cell.length_b   1.000
_cell.length_c   1.000
_cell.angle_alpha   90.00
_cell.angle_beta   90.00
_cell.angle_gamma   90.00
#
_symmetry.space_group_name_H-M   'P 1'
#
loop_
_entity.id
_entity.type
_entity.pdbx_description
1 polymer ?
#
loop_
_entity_poly.entity_id
_entity_poly.type
_entity_poly.pdbx_seq_one_letter_code
_entity_poly.pdbx_strand_id
1 'polypeptide(L)' 'MKRLLVCLSLLLMMTTVPVSAEENPTKRIAWHGNLEKGLALAKQTNRPVFLVSGSPSCLGVPGLW' A
#
# COMPACT_ATOMS: atom_id res chain seq x y z
N MET A 1 -41.00 1.61 19.93
CA MET A 1 -39.75 0.86 20.19
C MET A 1 -39.36 -0.08 19.04
N LYS A 2 -40.24 -0.98 18.57
CA LYS A 2 -39.94 -1.91 17.45
C LYS A 2 -39.50 -1.21 16.15
N ARG A 3 -40.15 -0.09 15.78
CA ARG A 3 -39.77 0.69 14.58
C ARG A 3 -38.38 1.35 14.68
N LEU A 4 -38.00 1.79 15.88
CA LEU A 4 -36.68 2.38 16.14
C LEU A 4 -35.57 1.32 16.03
N LEU A 5 -35.85 0.11 16.53
CA LEU A 5 -34.94 -1.03 16.44
C LEU A 5 -34.69 -1.47 14.99
N VAL A 6 -35.74 -1.43 14.16
CA VAL A 6 -35.65 -1.75 12.72
C VAL A 6 -34.81 -0.72 11.96
N CYS A 7 -35.00 0.58 12.23
CA CYS A 7 -34.17 1.62 11.61
C CYS A 7 -32.70 1.52 12.04
N LEU A 8 -32.43 1.22 13.32
CA LEU A 8 -31.07 1.06 13.82
C LEU A 8 -30.36 -0.14 13.20
N SER A 9 -31.06 -1.27 12.99
CA SER A 9 -30.52 -2.41 12.25
C SER A 9 -30.25 -2.11 10.77
N LEU A 10 -31.07 -1.26 10.15
CA LEU A 10 -30.90 -0.89 8.75
C LEU A 10 -29.69 0.04 8.54
N LEU A 11 -29.45 0.95 9.48
CA LEU A 11 -28.26 1.81 9.46
C LEU A 11 -26.95 1.04 9.67
N LEU A 12 -26.97 -0.02 10.51
CA LEU A 12 -25.77 -0.83 10.77
C LEU A 12 -25.28 -1.61 9.53
N MET A 13 -26.17 -1.91 8.58
CA MET A 13 -25.83 -2.65 7.36
C MET A 13 -25.18 -1.78 6.27
N MET A 14 -25.24 -0.44 6.38
CA MET A 14 -24.68 0.46 5.37
C MET A 14 -23.21 0.85 5.59
N THR A 15 -22.61 0.51 6.73
CA THR A 15 -21.26 0.97 7.10
C THR A 15 -20.14 0.01 6.69
N THR A 16 -20.44 -1.22 6.29
CA THR A 16 -19.42 -2.20 5.88
C THR A 16 -19.20 -2.14 4.37
N VAL A 17 -18.56 -1.08 3.89
CA VAL A 17 -17.99 -1.08 2.54
C VAL A 17 -16.70 -1.90 2.61
N PRO A 18 -16.59 -3.07 1.95
CA PRO A 18 -15.32 -3.75 1.86
C PRO A 18 -14.38 -2.88 1.02
N VAL A 19 -13.41 -2.24 1.68
CA VAL A 19 -12.26 -1.63 1.00
C VAL A 19 -11.43 -2.78 0.46
N SER A 20 -11.78 -3.24 -0.74
CA SER A 20 -10.94 -4.14 -1.51
C SER A 20 -9.83 -3.28 -2.11
N ALA A 21 -8.62 -3.37 -1.54
CA ALA A 21 -7.45 -2.87 -2.23
C ALA A 21 -7.37 -3.60 -3.58
N GLU A 22 -7.25 -2.86 -4.67
CA GLU A 22 -7.04 -3.44 -6.00
C GLU A 22 -5.85 -4.40 -5.93
N GLU A 23 -6.06 -5.67 -6.25
CA GLU A 23 -4.99 -6.65 -6.30
C GLU A 23 -4.05 -6.24 -7.43
N ASN A 24 -2.86 -5.74 -7.07
CA ASN A 24 -1.87 -5.20 -8.01
C ASN A 24 -1.33 -6.34 -8.89
N PRO A 25 -1.86 -6.53 -10.12
CA PRO A 25 -1.71 -7.78 -10.84
C PRO A 25 -0.41 -7.82 -11.66
N THR A 26 0.50 -6.87 -11.45
CA THR A 26 1.71 -6.74 -12.24
C THR A 26 2.92 -6.47 -11.36
N LYS A 27 3.96 -7.30 -11.51
CA LYS A 27 5.28 -7.12 -10.87
C LYS A 27 6.01 -5.91 -11.48
N ARG A 28 5.50 -4.69 -11.30
CA ARG A 28 5.94 -3.48 -12.02
C ARG A 28 7.26 -2.92 -11.51
N ILE A 29 7.52 -3.03 -10.20
CA ILE A 29 8.71 -2.44 -9.56
C ILE A 29 9.37 -3.50 -8.70
N ALA A 30 10.63 -3.82 -9.02
CA ALA A 30 11.48 -4.61 -8.16
C ALA A 30 12.13 -3.68 -7.13
N TRP A 31 11.63 -3.70 -5.90
CA TRP A 31 12.25 -2.97 -4.79
C TRP A 31 13.45 -3.74 -4.25
N HIS A 32 14.57 -3.04 -4.10
CA HIS A 32 15.78 -3.57 -3.47
C HIS A 32 15.98 -2.90 -2.12
N GLY A 33 15.74 -3.62 -1.02
CA GLY A 33 15.91 -3.10 0.35
C GLY A 33 17.37 -2.90 0.79
N ASN A 34 18.33 -3.27 -0.05
CA ASN A 34 19.75 -3.06 0.17
C ASN A 34 20.35 -2.28 -1.01
N LEU A 35 20.94 -1.12 -0.71
CA LEU A 35 21.46 -0.21 -1.71
C LEU A 35 22.58 -0.83 -2.56
N GLU A 36 23.50 -1.57 -1.94
CA GLU A 36 24.62 -2.22 -2.62
C GLU A 36 24.12 -3.20 -3.70
N LYS A 37 23.16 -4.06 -3.35
CA LYS A 37 22.54 -5.00 -4.29
C LYS A 37 21.82 -4.28 -5.43
N GLY A 38 21.11 -3.18 -5.12
CA GLY A 38 20.44 -2.36 -6.13
C GLY A 38 21.43 -1.73 -7.12
N LEU A 39 22.53 -1.18 -6.62
CA LEU A 39 23.60 -0.59 -7.44
C LEU A 39 24.30 -1.63 -8.32
N ALA A 40 24.56 -2.82 -7.78
CA ALA A 40 25.16 -3.92 -8.54
C ALA A 40 24.28 -4.31 -9.75
N LEU A 41 22.96 -4.44 -9.55
CA LEU A 41 22.03 -4.74 -10.63
C LEU A 41 21.90 -3.61 -11.64
N ALA A 42 21.86 -2.35 -11.18
CA ALA A 42 21.82 -1.18 -12.05
C ALA A 42 23.04 -1.13 -12.98
N LYS A 43 24.24 -1.42 -12.45
CA LYS A 43 25.48 -1.52 -13.22
C LYS A 43 25.43 -2.68 -14.23
N GLN A 44 24.96 -3.86 -13.81
CA GLN A 44 24.85 -5.03 -14.68
C GLN A 44 23.87 -4.79 -15.85
N THR A 45 22.77 -4.10 -15.59
CA THR A 45 21.69 -3.92 -16.57
C THR A 45 21.79 -2.60 -17.34
N ASN A 46 22.74 -1.73 -16.99
CA ASN A 46 22.89 -0.38 -17.51
C ASN A 46 21.57 0.44 -17.42
N ARG A 47 20.92 0.37 -16.25
CA ARG A 47 19.66 1.09 -16.00
C ARG A 47 19.84 2.12 -14.89
N PRO A 48 19.14 3.27 -14.96
CA PRO A 48 19.17 4.26 -13.88
C PRO A 48 18.51 3.72 -12.61
N VAL A 49 18.89 4.29 -11.47
CA VAL A 49 18.36 3.95 -10.15
C VAL A 49 17.30 4.98 -9.73
N PHE A 50 16.15 4.51 -9.27
CA PHE A 50 15.18 5.32 -8.55
C PHE A 50 15.29 5.00 -7.04
N LEU A 51 15.91 5.90 -6.28
CA LEU A 51 16.12 5.73 -4.85
C LEU A 51 15.05 6.46 -4.05
N VAL A 52 14.33 5.71 -3.21
CA VAL A 52 13.38 6.26 -2.23
C VAL A 52 13.95 6.05 -0.84
N SER A 53 14.02 7.12 -0.06
CA SER A 53 14.40 7.09 1.36
C SER A 53 13.28 7.70 2.19
N GLY A 54 13.03 7.13 3.36
CA GLY A 54 12.07 7.68 4.30
C GLY A 54 12.17 7.00 5.67
N SER A 55 11.60 7.63 6.68
CA SER A 55 11.55 7.13 8.06
C SER A 55 10.11 6.77 8.42
N PRO A 56 9.88 5.72 9.25
CA PRO A 56 8.55 5.43 9.79
C PRO A 56 7.91 6.60 10.56
N SER A 57 8.73 7.54 11.04
CA SER A 57 8.26 8.75 11.73
C SER A 57 7.77 9.86 10.79
N CYS A 58 7.97 9.74 9.48
CA CYS A 58 7.58 10.75 8.51
C CYS A 58 6.16 10.50 7.98
N LEU A 59 5.28 11.49 8.09
CA LEU A 59 3.95 11.48 7.46
C LEU A 59 4.08 11.42 5.93
N GLY A 60 3.31 10.52 5.29
CA GLY A 60 3.20 10.46 3.82
C GLY A 60 4.32 9.72 3.09
N VAL A 61 5.22 9.02 3.78
CA VAL A 61 6.19 8.12 3.14
C VAL A 61 5.50 6.78 2.84
N PRO A 62 5.44 6.34 1.56
CA PRO A 62 4.95 5.01 1.22
C PRO A 62 5.82 3.97 1.92
N GLY A 63 5.21 3.19 2.81
CA GLY A 63 5.93 2.24 3.65
C GLY A 63 6.64 1.18 2.81
N LEU A 64 7.97 1.26 2.81
CA LEU A 64 8.83 0.08 2.77
C LEU A 64 8.67 -0.57 4.15
N TRP A 65 7.66 -1.43 4.29
CA TRP A 65 7.48 -2.28 5.47
C TRP A 65 8.31 -3.55 5.32
#